data_AF-A0A3S5D348-F1
#
_entry.id   AF-A0A3S5D348-F1
#
_cell.length_a   1.000
_cell.length_b   1.000
_cell.length_c   1.000
_cell.angle_alpha   90.00
_cell.angle_beta   90.00
_cell.angle_gamma   90.00
#
_symmetry.space_group_name_H-M   'P 1'
#
loop_
_entity.id
_entity.type
_entity.pdbx_description
1 polymer ?
#
loop_
_entity_poly.entity_id
_entity_poly.type
_entity_poly.pdbx_seq_one_letter_code
_entity_poly.pdbx_strand_id
1 'polypeptide(L)'
;MPVLEADSPVGEYRKITEEIMRLMPDEQRYPRPAAEAVRSFLLIRLGMHTGLRQRNLRELLVCPRGREPTTERHLEDRKRGELRWSERDRGWEVLIPSVAFKNSTSSFFGSKPFKLVLPDLAGLYDAIDAYIDRHRARLIGDAVDPGTFFVKSVKRTSADASYNQNTFYEAWRLTIQRYGIYNPWTGRGAIKGLLPHGPHNVRDVLATHILKQTGSYEQASYAIQDTPAMVQQHYGRFLPQDKAAIAARILNQVWEAA
;
A
#
# COMPACT_ATOMS: atom_id res chain seq x y z
N MET A 1 -15.01 8.44 8.12
CA MET A 1 -13.80 8.94 7.43
C MET A 1 -14.27 9.41 6.06
N PRO A 2 -14.13 10.70 5.70
CA PRO A 2 -14.80 11.28 4.53
C PRO A 2 -14.49 10.54 3.22
N VAL A 3 -13.30 9.94 3.14
CA VAL A 3 -12.88 9.08 2.02
C VAL A 3 -13.83 7.89 1.77
N LEU A 4 -14.36 7.27 2.82
CA LEU A 4 -15.25 6.10 2.67
C LEU A 4 -16.64 6.49 2.14
N GLU A 5 -17.02 7.75 2.29
CA GLU A 5 -18.31 8.28 1.83
C GLU A 5 -18.26 8.66 0.35
N ALA A 6 -17.08 9.00 -0.20
CA ALA A 6 -16.90 9.30 -1.62
C ALA A 6 -17.30 8.15 -2.55
N ASP A 7 -17.73 8.47 -3.77
CA ASP A 7 -18.11 7.47 -4.80
C ASP A 7 -16.93 6.57 -5.19
N SER A 8 -15.73 7.15 -5.20
CA SER A 8 -14.47 6.44 -5.42
C SER A 8 -13.54 6.62 -4.22
N PRO A 9 -13.66 5.79 -3.16
CA PRO A 9 -12.80 5.91 -1.99
C PRO A 9 -11.30 5.80 -2.32
N VAL A 10 -10.92 4.86 -3.20
CA VAL A 10 -9.53 4.75 -3.69
C VAL A 10 -9.13 5.99 -4.50
N GLY A 11 -10.02 6.51 -5.36
CA GLY A 11 -9.76 7.74 -6.12
C GLY A 11 -9.54 8.96 -5.22
N GLU A 12 -10.32 9.09 -4.14
CA GLU A 12 -10.17 10.15 -3.16
C GLU A 12 -8.85 10.00 -2.37
N TYR A 13 -8.54 8.79 -1.91
CA TYR A 13 -7.29 8.52 -1.18
C TYR A 13 -6.04 8.65 -2.05
N ARG A 14 -6.15 8.38 -3.36
CA ARG A 14 -5.06 8.54 -4.35
C ARG A 14 -4.54 9.97 -4.39
N LYS A 15 -5.38 10.98 -4.13
CA LYS A 15 -4.97 12.40 -4.08
C LYS A 15 -3.83 12.65 -3.09
N ILE A 16 -3.72 11.85 -2.03
CA ILE A 16 -2.60 11.93 -1.07
C ILE A 16 -1.27 11.66 -1.77
N THR A 17 -1.22 10.69 -2.70
CA THR A 17 0.02 10.37 -3.44
C THR A 17 0.41 11.46 -4.43
N GLU A 18 -0.58 12.09 -5.06
CA GLU A 18 -0.37 13.24 -5.94
C GLU A 18 0.18 14.44 -5.15
N GLU A 19 -0.39 14.69 -3.96
CA GLU A 19 0.06 15.76 -3.06
C GLU A 19 1.49 15.53 -2.54
N ILE A 20 1.87 14.27 -2.24
CA ILE A 20 3.25 13.92 -1.87
C ILE A 20 4.22 14.31 -2.99
N MET A 21 3.92 13.92 -4.23
CA MET A 21 4.80 14.21 -5.37
C MET A 21 4.82 15.70 -5.70
N ARG A 22 3.68 16.39 -5.62
CA ARG A 22 3.59 17.85 -5.82
C ARG A 22 4.44 18.64 -4.82
N LEU A 23 4.52 18.16 -3.58
CA LEU A 23 5.27 18.80 -2.50
C LEU A 23 6.67 18.20 -2.28
N MET A 24 7.08 17.24 -3.12
CA MET A 24 8.39 16.61 -3.02
C MET A 24 9.48 17.69 -3.19
N PRO A 25 10.42 17.81 -2.24
CA PRO A 25 11.54 18.71 -2.40
C PRO A 25 12.42 18.32 -3.58
N ASP A 26 13.07 19.31 -4.19
CA ASP A 26 14.09 19.06 -5.21
C ASP A 26 15.18 18.12 -4.67
N GLU A 27 15.42 17.01 -5.36
CA GLU A 27 16.32 15.95 -4.89
C GLU A 27 17.77 16.44 -4.83
N GLN A 28 18.20 17.29 -5.76
CA GLN A 28 19.58 17.77 -5.80
C GLN A 28 19.88 18.69 -4.62
N ARG A 29 18.94 19.57 -4.29
CA ARG A 29 19.07 20.55 -3.21
C ARG A 29 18.76 19.95 -1.83
N TYR A 30 17.80 19.04 -1.76
CA TYR A 30 17.29 18.45 -0.52
C TYR A 30 17.16 16.92 -0.62
N PRO A 31 18.28 16.18 -0.78
CA PRO A 31 18.25 14.76 -1.11
C PRO A 31 17.60 13.88 -0.05
N ARG A 32 17.79 14.21 1.23
CA ARG A 32 17.21 13.46 2.34
C ARG A 32 15.70 13.74 2.49
N PRO A 33 15.22 14.99 2.52
CA PRO A 33 13.78 15.27 2.45
C PRO A 33 13.09 14.66 1.21
N ALA A 34 13.74 14.66 0.04
CA ALA A 34 13.22 13.98 -1.15
C ALA A 34 13.11 12.45 -0.94
N ALA A 35 14.14 11.82 -0.35
CA ALA A 35 14.09 10.40 0.03
C ALA A 35 12.94 10.07 0.99
N GLU A 36 12.65 10.96 1.94
CA GLU A 36 11.52 10.80 2.86
C GLU A 36 10.17 10.92 2.15
N ALA A 37 10.05 11.84 1.18
CA ALA A 37 8.85 12.00 0.36
C ALA A 37 8.61 10.77 -0.53
N VAL A 38 9.65 10.25 -1.20
CA VAL A 38 9.55 9.01 -1.99
C VAL A 38 9.16 7.81 -1.11
N ARG A 39 9.74 7.67 0.09
CA ARG A 39 9.30 6.65 1.06
C ARG A 39 7.81 6.80 1.40
N SER A 40 7.35 8.02 1.69
CA SER A 40 5.94 8.30 1.99
C SER A 40 5.02 7.99 0.81
N PHE A 41 5.42 8.32 -0.42
CA PHE A 41 4.69 7.99 -1.64
C PHE A 41 4.53 6.47 -1.77
N LEU A 42 5.64 5.73 -1.67
CA LEU A 42 5.64 4.27 -1.77
C LEU A 42 4.85 3.61 -0.63
N LEU A 43 4.93 4.15 0.59
CA LEU A 43 4.17 3.65 1.74
C LEU A 43 2.67 3.63 1.44
N ILE A 44 2.15 4.73 0.89
CA ILE A 44 0.74 4.85 0.52
C ILE A 44 0.43 4.03 -0.73
N ARG A 45 1.26 4.08 -1.78
CA ARG A 45 1.03 3.35 -3.05
C ARG A 45 1.01 1.85 -2.86
N LEU A 46 1.99 1.27 -2.17
CA LEU A 46 2.02 -0.18 -1.92
C LEU A 46 0.86 -0.59 -1.00
N GLY A 47 0.51 0.22 0.00
CA GLY A 47 -0.68 -0.02 0.81
C GLY A 47 -1.95 -0.13 -0.03
N MET A 48 -2.17 0.81 -0.96
CA MET A 48 -3.36 0.82 -1.83
C MET A 48 -3.36 -0.33 -2.85
N HIS A 49 -2.21 -0.71 -3.41
CA HIS A 49 -2.18 -1.78 -4.41
C HIS A 49 -2.28 -3.17 -3.79
N THR A 50 -1.71 -3.34 -2.61
CA THR A 50 -1.57 -4.68 -2.02
C THR A 50 -2.66 -4.99 -0.99
N GLY A 51 -3.23 -3.97 -0.35
CA GLY A 51 -4.14 -4.14 0.78
C GLY A 51 -3.53 -4.82 2.01
N LEU A 52 -2.20 -4.95 2.06
CA LEU A 52 -1.51 -5.70 3.11
C LEU A 52 -1.71 -5.09 4.50
N ARG A 53 -1.68 -5.94 5.52
CA ARG A 53 -1.66 -5.50 6.92
C ARG A 53 -0.32 -4.82 7.24
N GLN A 54 -0.33 -3.95 8.25
CA GLN A 54 0.87 -3.19 8.65
C GLN A 54 2.11 -4.08 8.85
N ARG A 55 1.94 -5.26 9.47
CA ARG A 55 3.04 -6.17 9.72
C ARG A 55 3.68 -6.65 8.42
N ASN A 56 2.86 -7.07 7.46
CA ASN A 56 3.33 -7.58 6.17
C ASN A 56 4.05 -6.48 5.37
N LEU A 57 3.55 -5.23 5.37
CA LEU A 57 4.24 -4.11 4.74
C LEU A 57 5.54 -3.74 5.44
N ARG A 58 5.53 -3.67 6.77
CA ARG A 58 6.68 -3.31 7.59
C ARG A 58 7.82 -4.32 7.46
N GLU A 59 7.49 -5.60 7.46
CA GLU A 59 8.45 -6.70 7.46
C GLU A 59 8.82 -7.17 6.05
N LEU A 60 8.24 -6.58 4.99
CA LEU A 60 8.52 -6.91 3.60
C LEU A 60 10.01 -6.74 3.31
N LEU A 61 10.69 -7.81 2.91
CA LEU A 61 12.07 -7.78 2.44
C LEU A 61 12.15 -7.13 1.05
N VAL A 62 13.34 -6.74 0.61
CA VAL A 62 13.57 -6.29 -0.76
C VAL A 62 14.71 -7.06 -1.40
N CYS A 63 14.48 -7.55 -2.61
CA CYS A 63 15.51 -8.05 -3.51
C CYS A 63 15.65 -7.08 -4.69
N PRO A 64 16.78 -6.35 -4.80
CA PRO A 64 17.06 -5.50 -5.95
C PRO A 64 17.02 -6.28 -7.25
N ARG A 65 16.60 -5.61 -8.33
CA ARG A 65 16.60 -6.20 -9.68
C ARG A 65 18.01 -6.68 -10.07
N GLY A 66 18.08 -7.82 -10.74
CA GLY A 66 19.35 -8.46 -11.12
C GLY A 66 20.04 -9.26 -10.01
N ARG A 67 19.45 -9.34 -8.81
CA ARG A 67 19.87 -10.28 -7.77
C ARG A 67 18.92 -11.48 -7.71
N GLU A 68 19.45 -12.61 -7.24
CA GLU A 68 18.61 -13.79 -6.99
C GLU A 68 17.66 -13.55 -5.82
N PRO A 69 16.34 -13.70 -6.01
CA PRO A 69 15.37 -13.58 -4.92
C PRO A 69 15.50 -14.67 -3.86
N THR A 70 15.02 -14.38 -2.65
CA THR A 70 14.94 -15.39 -1.60
C THR A 70 13.96 -16.49 -2.00
N THR A 71 14.32 -17.75 -1.76
CA THR A 71 13.44 -18.89 -2.06
C THR A 71 12.17 -18.85 -1.21
N GLU A 72 11.06 -19.36 -1.76
CA GLU A 72 9.76 -19.37 -1.06
C GLU A 72 9.85 -20.10 0.30
N ARG A 73 10.59 -21.21 0.37
CA ARG A 73 10.87 -21.95 1.61
C ARG A 73 11.55 -21.11 2.68
N HIS A 74 12.60 -20.35 2.32
CA HIS A 74 13.26 -19.47 3.30
C HIS A 74 12.38 -18.30 3.74
N LEU A 75 11.50 -17.83 2.86
CA LEU A 75 10.49 -16.82 3.23
C LEU A 75 9.44 -17.40 4.19
N GLU A 76 9.04 -18.67 4.01
CA GLU A 76 8.16 -19.41 4.93
C GLU A 76 8.79 -19.55 6.31
N ASP A 77 10.05 -20.00 6.38
CA ASP A 77 10.80 -20.16 7.63
C ASP A 77 10.88 -18.83 8.41
N ARG A 78 11.07 -17.72 7.68
CA ARG A 78 11.11 -16.36 8.25
C ARG A 78 9.73 -15.77 8.52
N LYS A 79 8.66 -16.35 7.96
CA LYS A 79 7.29 -15.79 7.95
C LYS A 79 7.24 -14.35 7.44
N ARG A 80 7.98 -14.08 6.35
CA ARG A 80 8.11 -12.74 5.75
C ARG A 80 7.93 -12.81 4.24
N GLY A 81 7.48 -11.71 3.65
CA GLY A 81 7.41 -11.56 2.20
C GLY A 81 8.64 -10.83 1.64
N GLU A 82 8.70 -10.73 0.31
CA GLU A 82 9.75 -10.03 -0.42
C GLU A 82 9.14 -9.25 -1.61
N LEU A 83 9.58 -8.00 -1.78
CA LEU A 83 9.44 -7.25 -3.03
C LEU A 83 10.63 -7.58 -3.93
N ARG A 84 10.35 -8.05 -5.15
CA ARG A 84 11.37 -8.57 -6.08
C ARG A 84 10.96 -8.35 -7.53
N TRP A 85 11.90 -8.42 -8.44
CA TRP A 85 11.59 -8.39 -9.88
C TRP A 85 11.16 -9.78 -10.37
N SER A 86 10.00 -9.87 -11.04
CA SER A 86 9.56 -11.07 -11.77
C SER A 86 10.03 -10.98 -13.22
N GLU A 87 10.96 -11.85 -13.63
CA GLU A 87 11.39 -11.92 -15.03
C GLU A 87 10.27 -12.43 -15.95
N ARG A 88 9.44 -13.35 -15.45
CA ARG A 88 8.30 -13.90 -16.21
C ARG A 88 7.27 -12.83 -16.54
N ASP A 89 6.90 -12.03 -15.54
CA ASP A 89 5.82 -11.05 -15.66
C ASP A 89 6.35 -9.63 -15.97
N ARG A 90 7.68 -9.50 -16.08
CA ARG A 90 8.41 -8.26 -16.38
C ARG A 90 8.01 -7.09 -15.47
N GLY A 91 7.92 -7.35 -14.17
CA GLY A 91 7.44 -6.37 -13.22
C GLY A 91 7.84 -6.60 -11.77
N TRP A 92 7.71 -5.57 -10.95
CA TRP A 92 7.90 -5.65 -9.50
C TRP A 92 6.77 -6.50 -8.87
N GLU A 93 7.14 -7.64 -8.30
CA GLU A 93 6.25 -8.60 -7.64
C GLU A 93 6.39 -8.50 -6.12
N VAL A 94 5.26 -8.50 -5.42
CA VAL A 94 5.18 -8.79 -4.00
C VAL A 94 4.83 -10.26 -3.83
N LEU A 95 5.76 -11.06 -3.31
CA LEU A 95 5.51 -12.45 -2.90
C LEU A 95 5.48 -12.54 -1.38
N ILE A 96 4.42 -13.11 -0.82
CA ILE A 96 4.31 -13.37 0.61
C ILE A 96 3.76 -14.79 0.82
N PRO A 97 4.49 -15.68 1.52
CA PRO A 97 3.97 -17.01 1.82
C PRO A 97 2.74 -16.93 2.72
N SER A 98 1.78 -17.83 2.52
CA SER A 98 0.50 -17.84 3.26
C SER A 98 0.71 -17.83 4.77
N VAL A 99 1.71 -18.57 5.27
CA VAL A 99 2.08 -18.68 6.71
C VAL A 99 2.51 -17.36 7.35
N ALA A 100 2.84 -16.33 6.55
CA ALA A 100 3.12 -14.98 7.05
C ALA A 100 1.85 -14.16 7.34
N PHE A 101 0.67 -14.66 6.97
CA PHE A 101 -0.61 -14.03 7.26
C PHE A 101 -1.28 -14.63 8.50
N LYS A 102 -1.94 -13.77 9.28
CA LYS A 102 -2.72 -14.19 10.47
C LYS A 102 -3.83 -15.18 10.12
N ASN A 103 -4.38 -15.08 8.91
CA ASN A 103 -5.46 -15.91 8.39
C ASN A 103 -4.97 -16.92 7.34
N SER A 104 -3.76 -17.45 7.52
CA SER A 104 -3.15 -18.43 6.61
C SER A 104 -4.03 -19.66 6.35
N THR A 105 -4.88 -20.04 7.30
CA THR A 105 -5.82 -21.17 7.21
C THR A 105 -7.17 -20.81 6.58
N SER A 106 -7.39 -19.55 6.22
CA SER A 106 -8.64 -19.15 5.56
C SER A 106 -8.70 -19.64 4.12
N SER A 107 -9.92 -19.78 3.60
CA SER A 107 -10.19 -20.19 2.21
C SER A 107 -9.51 -19.31 1.17
N PHE A 108 -9.17 -18.05 1.51
CA PHE A 108 -8.45 -17.13 0.64
C PHE A 108 -7.12 -17.71 0.13
N PHE A 109 -6.32 -18.31 1.01
CA PHE A 109 -4.98 -18.75 0.63
C PHE A 109 -4.97 -20.13 0.00
N GLY A 110 -5.81 -21.07 0.46
CA GLY A 110 -5.78 -22.46 -0.02
C GLY A 110 -4.35 -23.05 -0.01
N SER A 111 -3.54 -22.68 1.00
CA SER A 111 -2.11 -23.00 1.12
C SER A 111 -1.18 -22.44 0.04
N LYS A 112 -1.63 -21.52 -0.81
CA LYS A 112 -0.80 -20.82 -1.81
C LYS A 112 -0.30 -19.47 -1.29
N PRO A 113 0.90 -19.01 -1.72
CA PRO A 113 1.38 -17.68 -1.39
C PRO A 113 0.52 -16.58 -2.03
N PHE A 114 0.51 -15.41 -1.40
CA PHE A 114 0.09 -14.18 -2.07
C PHE A 114 1.16 -13.77 -3.08
N LYS A 115 0.77 -13.58 -4.33
CA LYS A 115 1.62 -13.03 -5.40
C LYS A 115 0.87 -11.92 -6.10
N LEU A 116 1.47 -10.75 -6.18
CA LEU A 116 0.91 -9.61 -6.89
C LEU A 116 2.02 -8.87 -7.65
N VAL A 117 1.92 -8.81 -8.97
CA VAL A 117 2.72 -7.91 -9.80
C VAL A 117 2.12 -6.51 -9.68
N LEU A 118 2.91 -5.56 -9.21
CA LEU A 118 2.52 -4.18 -9.07
C LEU A 118 2.35 -3.54 -10.46
N PRO A 119 1.33 -2.69 -10.66
CA PRO A 119 1.13 -2.05 -11.95
C PRO A 119 2.15 -0.92 -12.15
N ASP A 120 2.74 -0.85 -13.34
CA ASP A 120 3.59 0.28 -13.72
C ASP A 120 2.72 1.47 -14.16
N LEU A 121 2.19 2.18 -13.18
CA LEU A 121 1.31 3.33 -13.39
C LEU A 121 1.78 4.51 -12.55
N ALA A 122 1.70 5.71 -13.11
CA ALA A 122 2.01 6.97 -12.44
C ALA A 122 3.39 6.97 -11.76
N GLY A 123 4.42 6.49 -12.48
CA GLY A 123 5.81 6.49 -12.02
C GLY A 123 6.10 5.55 -10.85
N LEU A 124 5.28 4.51 -10.63
CA LEU A 124 5.48 3.60 -9.50
C LEU A 124 6.82 2.86 -9.62
N TYR A 125 7.18 2.36 -10.80
CA TYR A 125 8.43 1.61 -10.97
C TYR A 125 9.64 2.52 -10.81
N ASP A 126 9.62 3.71 -11.42
CA ASP A 126 10.65 4.72 -11.24
C ASP A 126 10.87 5.08 -9.76
N ALA A 127 9.78 5.21 -8.99
CA ALA A 127 9.85 5.49 -7.56
C ALA A 127 10.42 4.30 -6.76
N ILE A 128 10.05 3.06 -7.10
CA ILE A 128 10.60 1.85 -6.46
C ILE A 128 12.10 1.75 -6.76
N ASP A 129 12.49 1.89 -8.03
CA ASP A 129 13.87 1.79 -8.47
C ASP A 129 14.73 2.88 -7.83
N ALA A 130 14.28 4.15 -7.89
CA ALA A 130 14.95 5.26 -7.20
C ALA A 130 15.06 5.03 -5.69
N TYR A 131 14.04 4.43 -5.08
CA TYR A 131 14.05 4.17 -3.65
C TYR A 131 15.09 3.13 -3.28
N ILE A 132 15.11 2.00 -3.98
CA ILE A 132 16.05 0.90 -3.76
C ILE A 132 17.48 1.33 -4.06
N ASP A 133 17.69 2.04 -5.17
CA ASP A 133 19.01 2.45 -5.66
C ASP A 133 19.70 3.45 -4.73
N ARG A 134 19.00 4.54 -4.37
CA ARG A 134 19.66 5.69 -3.71
C ARG A 134 18.96 6.24 -2.49
N HIS A 135 17.64 6.32 -2.46
CA HIS A 135 16.97 6.96 -1.33
C HIS A 135 17.06 6.11 -0.05
N ARG A 136 16.95 4.78 -0.16
CA ARG A 136 17.01 3.88 1.00
C ARG A 136 18.37 3.97 1.70
N ALA A 137 19.48 3.93 0.95
CA ALA A 137 20.83 4.14 1.50
C ALA A 137 20.97 5.49 2.20
N ARG A 138 20.44 6.58 1.63
CA ARG A 138 20.46 7.92 2.27
C ARG A 138 19.67 7.99 3.58
N LEU A 139 18.61 7.21 3.72
CA LEU A 139 17.81 7.16 4.94
C LEU A 139 18.47 6.32 6.03
N ILE A 140 19.14 5.24 5.64
CA ILE A 140 19.90 4.36 6.55
C ILE A 140 21.15 5.09 7.08
N GLY A 141 21.87 5.81 6.21
CA GLY A 141 23.16 6.40 6.58
C GLY A 141 24.15 5.32 7.01
N ASP A 142 24.81 5.52 8.15
CA ASP A 142 25.84 4.60 8.67
C ASP A 142 25.27 3.41 9.47
N ALA A 143 23.94 3.28 9.56
CA ALA A 143 23.30 2.17 10.26
C ALA A 143 23.40 0.86 9.47
N VAL A 144 23.24 -0.26 10.19
CA VAL A 144 23.11 -1.58 9.55
C VAL A 144 21.81 -1.64 8.77
N ASP A 145 21.90 -2.13 7.53
CA ASP A 145 20.76 -2.34 6.66
C ASP A 145 19.89 -3.53 7.15
N PRO A 146 18.61 -3.31 7.49
CA PRO A 146 17.73 -4.38 7.97
C PRO A 146 17.18 -5.31 6.87
N GLY A 147 17.46 -5.03 5.60
CA GLY A 147 16.94 -5.75 4.44
C GLY A 147 15.43 -5.57 4.17
N THR A 148 14.69 -4.83 5.01
CA THR A 148 13.28 -4.48 4.76
C THR A 148 13.17 -3.43 3.67
N PHE A 149 12.13 -3.49 2.84
CA PHE A 149 11.87 -2.46 1.84
C PHE A 149 11.80 -1.07 2.49
N PHE A 150 10.90 -0.88 3.47
CA PHE A 150 10.80 0.39 4.19
C PHE A 150 11.81 0.50 5.34
N VAL A 151 12.46 1.66 5.44
CA VAL A 151 13.42 2.00 6.50
C VAL A 151 13.16 3.39 7.10
N LYS A 152 13.48 3.53 8.38
CA LYS A 152 13.46 4.81 9.10
C LYS A 152 14.53 5.74 8.56
N SER A 153 14.30 7.04 8.72
CA SER A 153 15.37 8.03 8.61
C SER A 153 16.20 7.97 9.89
N VAL A 154 17.40 7.41 9.83
CA VAL A 154 18.30 7.25 10.99
C VAL A 154 18.75 8.62 11.49
N LYS A 155 18.58 8.88 12.78
CA LYS A 155 18.98 10.14 13.43
C LYS A 155 20.31 9.93 14.15
N ARG A 156 21.03 11.02 14.45
CA ARG A 156 22.29 10.96 15.23
C ARG A 156 22.14 10.21 16.56
N THR A 157 20.94 10.18 17.14
CA THR A 157 20.64 9.56 18.44
C THR A 157 20.09 8.13 18.35
N SER A 158 19.91 7.56 17.14
CA SER A 158 19.37 6.21 16.97
C SER A 158 20.01 5.54 15.75
N ALA A 159 20.74 4.46 15.98
CA ALA A 159 21.46 3.69 14.95
C ALA A 159 20.64 2.56 14.31
N ASP A 160 19.35 2.45 14.60
CA ASP A 160 18.48 1.40 14.07
C ASP A 160 17.62 1.96 12.93
N ALA A 161 17.77 1.42 11.72
CA ALA A 161 16.97 1.79 10.55
C ALA A 161 15.63 1.02 10.45
N SER A 162 15.40 0.03 11.30
CA SER A 162 14.24 -0.87 11.23
C SER A 162 12.97 -0.23 11.79
N TYR A 163 11.84 -0.43 11.10
CA TYR A 163 10.54 -0.10 11.69
C TYR A 163 10.05 -1.20 12.64
N ASN A 164 9.61 -0.81 13.82
CA ASN A 164 8.75 -1.62 14.68
C ASN A 164 7.27 -1.22 14.50
N GLN A 165 6.34 -1.82 15.24
CA GLN A 165 4.91 -1.52 15.12
C GLN A 165 4.58 -0.04 15.33
N ASN A 166 5.09 0.55 16.41
CA ASN A 166 4.77 1.93 16.79
C ASN A 166 5.38 2.93 15.81
N THR A 167 6.65 2.73 15.45
CA THR A 167 7.35 3.63 14.51
C THR A 167 6.81 3.53 13.09
N PHE A 168 6.34 2.36 12.65
CA PHE A 168 5.69 2.22 11.34
C PHE A 168 4.32 2.91 11.32
N TYR A 169 3.53 2.73 12.39
CA TYR A 169 2.27 3.43 12.56
C TYR A 169 2.46 4.95 12.54
N GLU A 170 3.45 5.47 13.28
CA GLU A 170 3.74 6.90 13.32
C GLU A 170 4.26 7.43 11.97
N ALA A 171 5.09 6.67 11.24
CA ALA A 171 5.51 7.07 9.89
C ALA A 171 4.31 7.21 8.93
N TRP A 172 3.34 6.30 9.03
CA TRP A 172 2.09 6.39 8.29
C TRP A 172 1.28 7.62 8.72
N ARG A 173 1.03 7.77 10.02
CA ARG A 173 0.24 8.87 10.58
C ARG A 173 0.83 10.22 10.21
N LEU A 174 2.15 10.40 10.29
CA LEU A 174 2.85 11.62 9.88
C LEU A 174 2.72 11.88 8.39
N THR A 175 2.75 10.84 7.55
CA THR A 175 2.49 10.97 6.10
C THR A 175 1.07 11.50 5.86
N ILE A 176 0.07 10.96 6.55
CA ILE A 176 -1.31 11.43 6.47
C ILE A 176 -1.45 12.86 7.00
N GLN A 177 -0.85 13.19 8.13
CA GLN A 177 -0.88 14.55 8.67
C GLN A 177 -0.28 15.58 7.72
N ARG A 178 0.83 15.22 7.06
CA ARG A 178 1.57 16.14 6.20
C ARG A 178 0.93 16.34 4.83
N TYR A 179 0.41 15.27 4.23
CA TYR A 179 -0.04 15.28 2.83
C TYR A 179 -1.52 14.93 2.67
N GLY A 180 -2.12 14.25 3.63
CA GLY A 180 -3.52 13.84 3.56
C GLY A 180 -4.49 14.90 4.06
N ILE A 181 -4.18 15.54 5.20
CA ILE A 181 -5.10 16.47 5.87
C ILE A 181 -5.01 17.85 5.21
N TYR A 182 -6.08 18.26 4.53
CA TYR A 182 -6.16 19.60 3.93
C TYR A 182 -6.16 20.70 5.01
N ASN A 183 -5.30 21.68 4.83
CA ASN A 183 -5.16 22.87 5.65
C ASN A 183 -5.60 24.12 4.85
N PRO A 184 -6.70 24.80 5.22
CA PRO A 184 -7.24 25.93 4.47
C PRO A 184 -6.34 27.17 4.49
N TRP A 185 -5.47 27.33 5.50
CA TRP A 185 -4.58 28.48 5.62
C TRP A 185 -3.33 28.37 4.73
N THR A 186 -2.88 27.15 4.44
CA THR A 186 -1.70 26.92 3.59
C THR A 186 -2.03 26.41 2.19
N GLY A 187 -3.28 25.98 1.96
CA GLY A 187 -3.70 25.33 0.71
C GLY A 187 -3.01 23.99 0.45
N ARG A 188 -2.42 23.37 1.49
CA ARG A 188 -1.71 22.08 1.41
C ARG A 188 -2.52 20.96 2.03
N GLY A 189 -2.21 19.73 1.64
CA GLY A 189 -2.92 18.52 2.04
C GLY A 189 -4.05 18.18 1.07
N ALA A 190 -4.34 16.89 0.91
CA ALA A 190 -5.17 16.43 -0.21
C ALA A 190 -6.68 16.46 0.08
N ILE A 191 -7.11 16.17 1.31
CA ILE A 191 -8.51 15.80 1.60
C ILE A 191 -9.05 16.62 2.77
N LYS A 192 -10.16 17.33 2.54
CA LYS A 192 -10.87 18.11 3.56
C LYS A 192 -11.51 17.19 4.59
N GLY A 193 -11.37 17.53 5.87
CA GLY A 193 -11.95 16.78 6.99
C GLY A 193 -11.28 15.42 7.25
N LEU A 194 -10.17 15.09 6.58
CA LEU A 194 -9.42 13.88 6.89
C LEU A 194 -8.79 14.00 8.28
N LEU A 195 -8.87 12.93 9.07
CA LEU A 195 -8.21 12.85 10.38
C LEU A 195 -6.93 12.00 10.29
N PRO A 196 -5.95 12.23 11.19
CA PRO A 196 -4.76 11.38 11.28
C PRO A 196 -5.17 9.92 11.52
N HIS A 197 -4.54 8.99 10.80
CA HIS A 197 -4.83 7.57 10.93
C HIS A 197 -3.63 6.72 10.50
N GLY A 198 -3.69 5.42 10.80
CA GLY A 198 -2.64 4.45 10.47
C GLY A 198 -2.98 3.56 9.26
N PRO A 199 -2.11 2.57 8.96
CA PRO A 199 -2.22 1.71 7.77
C PRO A 199 -3.52 0.91 7.65
N HIS A 200 -4.21 0.64 8.76
CA HIS A 200 -5.45 -0.15 8.73
C HIS A 200 -6.53 0.50 7.87
N ASN A 201 -6.64 1.82 7.90
CA ASN A 201 -7.67 2.55 7.16
C ASN A 201 -7.57 2.36 5.64
N VAL A 202 -6.39 2.05 5.08
CA VAL A 202 -6.29 1.75 3.65
C VAL A 202 -7.04 0.48 3.30
N ARG A 203 -7.06 -0.51 4.19
CA ARG A 203 -7.86 -1.72 3.98
C ARG A 203 -9.35 -1.39 3.97
N ASP A 204 -9.80 -0.50 4.85
CA ASP A 204 -11.18 0.00 4.83
C ASP A 204 -11.51 0.72 3.52
N VAL A 205 -10.58 1.55 3.01
CA VAL A 205 -10.73 2.25 1.73
C VAL A 205 -10.85 1.25 0.57
N LEU A 206 -9.98 0.24 0.52
CA LEU A 206 -9.97 -0.75 -0.56
C LEU A 206 -11.23 -1.62 -0.54
N ALA A 207 -11.56 -2.20 0.62
CA ALA A 207 -12.76 -3.02 0.76
C ALA A 207 -14.03 -2.22 0.42
N THR A 208 -14.14 -1.00 0.93
CA THR A 208 -15.28 -0.12 0.63
C THR A 208 -15.35 0.27 -0.84
N HIS A 209 -14.21 0.59 -1.47
CA HIS A 209 -14.18 0.95 -2.88
C HIS A 209 -14.64 -0.21 -3.78
N ILE A 210 -14.08 -1.40 -3.60
CA ILE A 210 -14.49 -2.58 -4.38
C ILE A 210 -15.96 -2.91 -4.12
N LEU A 211 -16.42 -2.82 -2.87
CA LEU A 211 -17.81 -3.08 -2.52
C LEU A 211 -18.78 -2.08 -3.19
N LYS A 212 -18.42 -0.79 -3.23
CA LYS A 212 -19.22 0.23 -3.94
C LYS A 212 -19.25 0.02 -5.45
N GLN A 213 -18.14 -0.41 -6.05
CA GLN A 213 -18.04 -0.57 -7.51
C GLN A 213 -18.68 -1.86 -8.02
N THR A 214 -18.68 -2.92 -7.21
CA THR A 214 -19.01 -4.28 -7.68
C THR A 214 -20.19 -4.89 -6.95
N GLY A 215 -20.53 -4.38 -5.77
CA GLY A 215 -21.48 -4.99 -4.85
C GLY A 215 -21.05 -6.35 -4.26
N SER A 216 -19.84 -6.82 -4.58
CA SER A 216 -19.36 -8.16 -4.22
C SER A 216 -18.50 -8.16 -2.96
N TYR A 217 -18.99 -8.83 -1.91
CA TYR A 217 -18.21 -9.08 -0.70
C TYR A 217 -16.97 -9.95 -0.97
N GLU A 218 -17.05 -10.85 -1.94
CA GLU A 218 -15.95 -11.74 -2.31
C GLU A 218 -14.81 -10.98 -2.98
N GLN A 219 -15.12 -10.16 -3.98
CA GLN A 219 -14.08 -9.33 -4.62
C GLN A 219 -13.46 -8.35 -3.62
N ALA A 220 -14.27 -7.76 -2.74
CA ALA A 220 -13.78 -6.88 -1.69
C ALA A 220 -12.88 -7.64 -0.68
N SER A 221 -13.19 -8.89 -0.37
CA SER A 221 -12.36 -9.69 0.56
C SER A 221 -11.02 -10.06 -0.06
N TYR A 222 -10.96 -10.29 -1.37
CA TYR A 222 -9.71 -10.52 -2.10
C TYR A 222 -8.77 -9.33 -2.05
N ALA A 223 -9.30 -8.11 -2.18
CA ALA A 223 -8.52 -6.87 -2.13
C ALA A 223 -7.80 -6.66 -0.78
N ILE A 224 -8.24 -7.31 0.29
CA ILE A 224 -7.64 -7.20 1.62
C ILE A 224 -7.22 -8.54 2.22
N GLN A 225 -7.17 -9.62 1.43
CA GLN A 225 -6.79 -10.96 1.91
C GLN A 225 -7.59 -11.38 3.15
N ASP A 226 -8.91 -11.23 3.10
CA ASP A 226 -9.85 -11.58 4.18
C ASP A 226 -11.01 -12.45 3.64
N THR A 227 -11.99 -12.76 4.48
CA THR A 227 -13.17 -13.55 4.06
C THR A 227 -14.38 -12.67 3.72
N PRO A 228 -15.29 -13.11 2.83
CA PRO A 228 -16.49 -12.35 2.49
C PRO A 228 -17.37 -12.05 3.71
N ALA A 229 -17.46 -12.98 4.67
CA ALA A 229 -18.22 -12.82 5.90
C ALA A 229 -17.69 -11.66 6.77
N MET A 230 -16.36 -11.56 6.91
CA MET A 230 -15.73 -10.45 7.62
C MET A 230 -16.01 -9.11 6.93
N VAL A 231 -15.94 -9.08 5.58
CA VAL A 231 -16.24 -7.86 4.82
C VAL A 231 -17.71 -7.44 5.01
N GLN A 232 -18.65 -8.38 4.94
CA GLN A 232 -20.06 -8.09 5.14
C GLN A 232 -20.33 -7.49 6.52
N GLN A 233 -19.74 -8.08 7.56
CA GLN A 233 -19.89 -7.61 8.94
C GLN A 233 -19.36 -6.18 9.15
N HIS A 234 -18.21 -5.84 8.55
CA HIS A 234 -17.53 -4.57 8.81
C HIS A 234 -17.89 -3.45 7.81
N TYR A 235 -18.22 -3.79 6.57
CA TYR A 235 -18.35 -2.82 5.47
C TYR A 235 -19.69 -2.86 4.75
N GLY A 236 -20.58 -3.81 5.05
CA GLY A 236 -21.87 -3.98 4.36
C GLY A 236 -22.75 -2.72 4.34
N ARG A 237 -22.59 -1.82 5.33
CA ARG A 237 -23.28 -0.52 5.39
C ARG A 237 -22.94 0.45 4.25
N PHE A 238 -21.82 0.25 3.54
CA PHE A 238 -21.38 1.11 2.45
C PHE A 238 -21.82 0.62 1.07
N LEU A 239 -22.59 -0.46 1.01
CA LEU A 239 -23.13 -1.00 -0.22
C LEU A 239 -24.12 0.02 -0.83
N PRO A 240 -24.08 0.27 -2.15
CA PRO A 240 -25.05 1.15 -2.79
C PRO A 240 -26.47 0.64 -2.57
N GLN A 241 -27.40 1.57 -2.32
CA GLN A 241 -28.81 1.24 -2.08
C GLN A 241 -29.45 0.61 -3.32
N ASP A 242 -29.02 1.03 -4.51
CA ASP A 242 -29.53 0.52 -5.79
C ASP A 242 -28.60 -0.54 -6.39
N LYS A 243 -28.72 -1.79 -5.90
CA LYS A 243 -27.99 -2.94 -6.46
C LYS A 243 -28.43 -3.26 -7.89
N ALA A 244 -29.66 -2.92 -8.26
CA ALA A 244 -30.19 -3.17 -9.59
C ALA A 244 -29.47 -2.29 -10.62
N ALA A 245 -29.16 -1.04 -10.29
CA ALA A 245 -28.33 -0.17 -11.13
C ALA A 245 -26.92 -0.72 -11.36
N ILE A 246 -26.27 -1.32 -10.35
CA ILE A 246 -24.96 -1.97 -10.52
C ILE A 246 -25.06 -3.14 -11.49
N ALA A 247 -26.06 -4.00 -11.29
CA ALA A 247 -26.29 -5.15 -12.18
C ALA A 247 -26.60 -4.70 -13.61
N ALA A 248 -27.45 -3.68 -13.78
CA ALA A 248 -27.78 -3.11 -15.08
C ALA A 248 -26.55 -2.56 -15.81
N ARG A 249 -25.64 -1.88 -15.10
CA ARG A 249 -24.38 -1.39 -15.69
C ARG A 249 -23.54 -2.53 -16.26
N ILE A 250 -23.42 -3.65 -15.54
CA ILE A 250 -22.66 -4.82 -16.00
C ILE A 250 -23.35 -5.45 -17.22
N LEU A 251 -24.67 -5.62 -17.17
CA LEU A 251 -25.44 -6.18 -18.28
C LEU A 251 -25.36 -5.30 -19.54
N ASN A 252 -25.34 -3.99 -19.39
CA ASN A 252 -25.27 -3.04 -20.50
C ASN A 252 -23.94 -3.08 -21.26
N GLN A 253 -22.84 -3.50 -20.63
CA GLN A 253 -21.54 -3.65 -21.31
C GLN A 253 -21.59 -4.66 -22.47
N VAL A 254 -22.49 -5.65 -22.40
CA VAL A 254 -22.69 -6.62 -23.48
C VAL A 254 -23.27 -5.96 -24.74
N TRP A 255 -24.13 -4.95 -24.55
CA TRP A 255 -24.75 -4.21 -25.64
C TRP A 255 -23.82 -3.12 -26.21
N GLU A 256 -22.89 -2.58 -25.41
CA GLU A 256 -21.91 -1.58 -25.85
C GLU A 256 -20.74 -2.21 -26.64
N ALA A 257 -20.49 -3.50 -26.47
CA ALA A 257 -19.41 -4.22 -27.16
C ALA A 257 -19.83 -4.87 -28.50
N ALA A 258 -21.09 -4.68 -28.92
CA ALA A 258 -21.67 -5.16 -30.18
C ALA A 258 -21.75 -4.02 -31.21
#